data_AF-A0A496ZK95-F1
#
_entry.id   AF-A0A496ZK95-F1
#
_cell.length_a   1.000
_cell.length_b   1.000
_cell.length_c   1.000
_cell.angle_alpha   90.00
_cell.angle_beta   90.00
_cell.angle_gamma   90.00
#
_symmetry.space_group_name_H-M   'P 1'
#
loop_
_entity.id
_entity.type
_entity.pdbx_description
1 polymer ?
#
loop_
_entity_poly.entity_id
_entity_poly.type
_entity_poly.pdbx_seq_one_letter_code
_entity_poly.pdbx_strand_id
1 'polypeptide(L)'
;EYFQNEKNSELIDELQSIGLQFQIKKEEKKEKKLDGLKFVLTGTLPNYSRNEMKELIISNGGEVLSAISKNVDYLILGKNPGSKLQKAQSLGTVNIINENEFLEMIS
;
A
#
# COMPACT_ATOMS: atom_id res chain seq x y z
N GLU A 1 7.43 18.83 36.40
CA GLU A 1 8.42 19.90 36.68
C GLU A 1 9.66 19.91 35.76
N TYR A 2 9.79 19.01 34.78
CA TYR A 2 10.97 19.00 33.88
C TYR A 2 10.98 20.16 32.87
N PHE A 3 9.82 20.51 32.30
CA PHE A 3 9.67 21.60 31.32
C PHE A 3 9.49 23.00 31.95
N GLN A 4 9.48 23.10 33.27
CA GLN A 4 9.36 24.37 34.01
C GLN A 4 10.71 24.89 34.51
N ASN A 5 11.78 24.11 34.30
CA ASN A 5 13.13 24.50 34.65
C ASN A 5 13.76 25.26 33.48
N GLU A 6 14.15 26.52 33.69
CA GLU A 6 14.79 27.36 32.67
C GLU A 6 16.00 26.69 32.03
N LYS A 7 16.81 25.97 32.81
CA LYS A 7 18.00 25.25 32.30
C LYS A 7 17.64 24.16 31.27
N ASN A 8 16.49 23.53 31.45
CA ASN A 8 16.04 22.50 30.52
C ASN A 8 15.48 23.14 29.23
N SER A 9 14.96 24.36 29.31
CA SER A 9 14.51 25.10 28.13
C SER A 9 15.70 25.59 27.30
N GLU A 10 16.72 26.14 27.96
CA GLU A 10 17.98 26.54 27.30
C GLU A 10 18.65 25.36 26.58
N LEU A 11 18.66 24.17 27.21
CA LEU A 11 19.21 22.96 26.60
C LEU A 11 18.39 22.49 25.38
N ILE A 12 17.06 22.63 25.42
CA ILE A 12 16.20 22.33 24.26
C ILE A 12 16.47 23.30 23.12
N ASP A 13 16.62 24.60 23.40
CA ASP A 13 16.91 25.63 22.40
C ASP A 13 18.31 25.46 21.77
N GLU A 14 19.32 25.10 22.56
CA GLU A 14 20.67 24.82 22.06
C GLU A 14 20.66 23.62 21.10
N LEU A 15 19.97 22.55 21.49
CA LEU A 15 19.81 21.36 20.66
C LEU A 15 19.00 21.68 19.38
N GLN A 16 18.02 22.58 19.44
CA GLN A 16 17.28 23.04 18.25
C GLN A 16 18.15 23.89 17.33
N SER A 17 19.03 24.73 17.89
CA SER A 17 19.94 25.58 17.13
C SER A 17 21.00 24.80 16.35
N ILE A 18 21.40 23.62 16.81
CA ILE A 18 22.33 22.72 16.09
C ILE A 18 21.61 21.85 15.03
N GLY A 19 20.32 22.07 14.81
CA GLY A 19 19.55 21.43 13.74
C GLY A 19 18.98 20.06 14.11
N LEU A 20 18.85 19.72 15.40
CA LEU A 20 18.10 18.52 15.77
C LEU A 20 16.64 18.65 15.39
N GLN A 21 16.17 17.69 14.61
CA GLN A 21 14.77 17.57 14.24
C GLN A 21 13.99 16.90 15.39
N PHE A 22 13.34 17.70 16.23
CA PHE A 22 12.50 17.21 17.36
C PHE A 22 11.15 16.64 16.94
N GLN A 23 10.78 16.82 15.68
CA GLN A 23 9.60 16.22 15.11
C GLN A 23 10.02 14.96 14.37
N ILE A 24 9.43 13.82 14.72
CA ILE A 24 9.35 12.71 13.79
C ILE A 24 8.53 13.24 12.62
N LYS A 25 9.08 13.25 11.40
CA LYS A 25 8.26 13.37 10.20
C LYS A 25 7.25 12.25 10.32
N LYS A 26 6.01 12.56 10.68
CA LYS A 26 4.89 11.73 10.30
C LYS A 26 5.00 11.70 8.79
N GLU A 27 5.58 10.63 8.24
CA GLU A 27 5.13 10.21 6.93
C GLU A 27 3.62 10.24 7.05
N GLU A 28 2.99 11.15 6.30
CA GLU A 28 1.55 11.14 6.15
C GLU A 28 1.22 9.68 5.95
N LYS A 29 0.46 9.09 6.88
CA LYS A 29 -0.07 7.75 6.67
C LYS A 29 -0.81 7.91 5.37
N LYS A 30 -0.19 7.55 4.24
CA LYS A 30 -0.88 7.38 2.97
C LYS A 30 -2.07 6.56 3.39
N GLU A 31 -3.25 7.16 3.27
CA GLU A 31 -4.48 6.52 3.68
C GLU A 31 -4.38 5.11 3.13
N LYS A 32 -4.36 4.13 4.03
CA LYS A 32 -4.15 2.75 3.60
C LYS A 32 -5.47 2.32 2.95
N LYS A 33 -5.71 2.84 1.74
CA LYS A 33 -6.93 2.66 0.95
C LYS A 33 -7.16 1.17 0.68
N LEU A 34 -6.10 0.37 0.80
CA LEU A 34 -6.11 -1.06 0.57
C LEU A 34 -5.87 -1.90 1.84
N ASP A 35 -5.96 -1.32 3.05
CA ASP A 35 -5.67 -2.05 4.30
C ASP A 35 -6.55 -3.32 4.43
N GLY A 36 -5.89 -4.48 4.49
CA GLY A 36 -6.57 -5.77 4.66
C GLY A 36 -7.18 -6.37 3.38
N LEU A 37 -7.11 -5.67 2.24
CA LEU A 37 -7.57 -6.20 0.96
C LEU A 37 -6.54 -7.13 0.33
N LYS A 38 -7.02 -8.26 -0.22
CA LYS A 38 -6.19 -9.28 -0.85
C LYS A 38 -6.32 -9.23 -2.37
N PHE A 39 -5.18 -9.05 -3.02
CA PHE A 39 -5.06 -8.91 -4.46
C PHE A 39 -4.37 -10.12 -5.08
N VAL A 40 -4.86 -10.57 -6.24
CA VAL A 40 -4.16 -11.53 -7.09
C VAL A 40 -3.87 -10.87 -8.42
N LEU A 41 -2.62 -11.03 -8.89
CA LEU A 41 -2.19 -10.54 -10.19
C LEU A 41 -2.27 -11.67 -11.21
N THR A 42 -2.89 -11.42 -12.37
CA THR A 42 -2.92 -12.36 -13.49
C THR A 42 -2.59 -11.71 -14.83
N GLY A 43 -1.90 -12.43 -15.72
CA GLY A 43 -1.44 -11.91 -17.00
C GLY A 43 -0.21 -10.98 -16.89
N THR A 44 0.10 -10.33 -18.00
CA THR A 44 1.21 -9.35 -18.13
C THR A 44 0.64 -7.94 -18.06
N LEU A 45 1.06 -7.17 -17.07
CA LEU A 45 0.70 -5.76 -16.91
C LEU A 45 1.44 -4.92 -17.96
N PRO A 46 0.75 -4.02 -18.69
CA PRO A 46 1.36 -3.24 -19.77
C PRO A 46 2.17 -2.04 -19.28
N ASN A 47 1.75 -1.36 -18.20
CA ASN A 47 2.42 -0.15 -17.72
C ASN A 47 3.31 -0.40 -16.51
N TYR A 48 3.06 -1.44 -15.72
CA TYR A 48 3.84 -1.77 -14.53
C TYR A 48 4.45 -3.16 -14.58
N SER A 49 5.64 -3.32 -14.00
CA SER A 49 6.14 -4.66 -13.72
C SER A 49 5.33 -5.32 -12.60
N ARG A 50 5.30 -6.66 -12.58
CA ARG A 50 4.63 -7.42 -11.52
C ARG A 50 5.18 -7.10 -10.13
N ASN A 51 6.46 -6.74 -10.04
CA ASN A 51 7.09 -6.31 -8.79
C ASN A 51 6.62 -4.92 -8.38
N GLU A 52 6.59 -3.94 -9.29
CA GLU A 52 6.12 -2.59 -8.97
C GLU A 52 4.67 -2.59 -8.49
N MET A 53 3.79 -3.32 -9.17
CA MET A 53 2.40 -3.47 -8.70
C MET A 53 2.33 -4.12 -7.33
N LYS A 54 3.19 -5.11 -7.05
CA LYS A 54 3.25 -5.73 -5.73
C LYS A 54 3.68 -4.72 -4.67
N GLU A 55 4.70 -3.90 -4.94
CA GLU A 55 5.14 -2.85 -4.04
C GLU A 55 4.08 -1.77 -3.82
N LEU A 56 3.38 -1.35 -4.87
CA LEU A 56 2.26 -0.40 -4.76
C LEU A 56 1.15 -0.95 -3.85
N ILE A 57 0.76 -2.21 -4.03
CA ILE A 57 -0.26 -2.85 -3.21
C ILE A 57 0.18 -2.88 -1.74
N ILE A 58 1.41 -3.34 -1.47
CA ILE A 58 1.95 -3.45 -0.10
C ILE A 58 2.12 -2.07 0.55
N SER A 59 2.60 -1.08 -0.22
CA SER A 59 2.80 0.30 0.25
C SER A 59 1.49 0.98 0.64
N ASN A 60 0.37 0.58 0.03
CA ASN A 60 -0.98 1.06 0.34
C ASN A 60 -1.74 0.16 1.36
N GLY A 61 -1.08 -0.84 1.96
CA GLY A 61 -1.63 -1.70 3.02
C GLY A 61 -2.31 -2.99 2.56
N GLY A 62 -2.29 -3.28 1.26
CA GLY A 62 -2.87 -4.50 0.69
C GLY A 62 -1.90 -5.69 0.69
N GLU A 63 -2.46 -6.89 0.52
CA GLU A 63 -1.71 -8.14 0.49
C GLU A 63 -1.78 -8.80 -0.89
N VAL A 64 -0.65 -9.26 -1.44
CA VAL A 64 -0.60 -9.90 -2.76
C VAL A 64 -0.49 -11.41 -2.63
N LEU A 65 -1.51 -12.11 -3.13
CA LEU A 65 -1.58 -13.57 -3.17
C LEU A 65 -1.23 -14.09 -4.58
N SER A 66 -0.58 -15.26 -4.61
CA SER A 66 -0.16 -15.93 -5.85
C SER A 66 -1.24 -16.83 -6.46
N ALA A 67 -2.21 -17.23 -5.63
CA ALA A 67 -3.31 -18.12 -5.98
C ALA A 67 -4.67 -17.47 -5.69
N ILE A 68 -5.63 -17.76 -6.57
CA ILE A 68 -7.01 -17.33 -6.38
C ILE A 68 -7.70 -18.28 -5.40
N SER A 69 -8.30 -17.71 -4.36
CA SER A 69 -9.05 -18.43 -3.32
C SER A 69 -10.30 -17.64 -2.96
N LYS A 70 -11.20 -18.22 -2.16
CA LYS A 70 -12.39 -17.53 -1.67
C LYS A 70 -12.08 -16.30 -0.80
N ASN A 71 -10.85 -16.20 -0.29
CA ASN A 71 -10.39 -15.09 0.56
C ASN A 71 -9.71 -13.97 -0.24
N VAL A 72 -9.78 -14.00 -1.57
CA VAL A 72 -9.24 -12.93 -2.43
C VAL A 72 -10.35 -11.95 -2.72
N ASP A 73 -10.11 -10.68 -2.47
CA ASP A 73 -11.08 -9.61 -2.73
C ASP A 73 -11.01 -9.14 -4.18
N TYR A 74 -9.80 -8.99 -4.72
CA TYR A 74 -9.57 -8.41 -6.05
C TYR A 74 -8.61 -9.25 -6.91
N LEU A 75 -8.96 -9.40 -8.19
CA LEU A 75 -8.12 -9.93 -9.25
C LEU A 75 -7.78 -8.80 -10.21
N ILE A 76 -6.50 -8.48 -10.31
CA ILE A 76 -6.01 -7.50 -11.28
C ILE A 76 -5.72 -8.23 -12.59
N LEU A 77 -6.47 -7.87 -13.64
CA LEU A 77 -6.33 -8.36 -15.00
C LEU A 77 -5.25 -7.60 -15.77
N GLY A 78 -4.19 -8.32 -16.13
CA GLY A 78 -3.25 -7.95 -17.17
C GLY A 78 -3.60 -8.56 -18.54
N LYS A 79 -2.77 -8.25 -19.53
CA LYS A 79 -2.83 -8.79 -20.89
C LYS A 79 -2.61 -10.31 -20.86
N ASN A 80 -3.49 -11.08 -21.50
CA ASN A 80 -3.54 -12.56 -21.46
C ASN A 80 -3.68 -13.18 -20.05
N PRO A 81 -4.83 -13.02 -19.37
CA PRO A 81 -5.02 -13.43 -17.98
C PRO A 81 -5.16 -14.95 -17.75
N GLY A 82 -5.12 -15.77 -18.81
CA GLY A 82 -5.00 -17.23 -18.75
C GLY A 82 -6.01 -17.94 -17.83
N SER A 83 -5.62 -19.11 -17.32
CA SER A 83 -6.47 -20.02 -16.52
C SER A 83 -6.90 -19.48 -15.14
N LYS A 84 -6.35 -18.34 -14.68
CA LYS A 84 -6.74 -17.71 -13.41
C LYS A 84 -8.03 -16.90 -13.52
N LEU A 85 -8.31 -16.34 -14.70
CA LEU A 85 -9.57 -15.63 -14.96
C LEU A 85 -10.77 -16.57 -14.84
N GLN A 86 -10.68 -17.75 -15.46
CA GLN A 86 -11.73 -18.78 -15.35
C GLN A 86 -11.97 -19.17 -13.89
N LYS A 87 -10.89 -19.31 -13.10
CA LYS A 87 -10.97 -19.70 -11.70
C LYS A 87 -11.63 -18.61 -10.82
N ALA A 88 -11.37 -17.33 -11.10
CA ALA A 88 -12.07 -16.22 -10.46
C ALA A 88 -13.56 -16.20 -10.82
N GLN A 89 -13.90 -16.34 -12.10
CA GLN A 89 -15.28 -16.41 -12.57
C GLN A 89 -16.04 -17.58 -11.96
N SER A 90 -15.40 -18.74 -11.83
CA SER A 90 -16.00 -19.92 -11.18
C SER A 90 -16.25 -19.73 -9.68
N LEU A 91 -15.43 -18.92 -8.99
CA LEU A 91 -15.63 -18.64 -7.57
C LEU A 91 -16.72 -17.58 -7.35
N GLY A 92 -16.86 -16.62 -8.27
CA GLY A 92 -17.92 -15.60 -8.24
C GLY A 92 -17.83 -14.57 -7.11
N THR A 93 -16.90 -14.74 -6.17
CA THR A 93 -16.70 -13.85 -5.01
C THR A 93 -15.58 -12.84 -5.20
N VAL A 94 -14.81 -12.93 -6.29
CA VAL A 94 -13.61 -12.11 -6.52
C VAL A 94 -13.95 -11.00 -7.50
N ASN A 95 -13.70 -9.75 -7.13
CA ASN A 95 -13.87 -8.61 -8.02
C ASN A 95 -12.74 -8.57 -9.04
N ILE A 96 -13.09 -8.41 -10.30
CA ILE A 96 -12.12 -8.42 -11.39
C ILE A 96 -11.93 -6.97 -11.84
N ILE A 97 -10.74 -6.42 -11.56
CA ILE A 97 -10.37 -5.04 -11.88
C ILE A 97 -9.20 -5.02 -12.85
N ASN A 98 -9.02 -3.91 -13.55
CA ASN A 98 -7.85 -3.70 -14.40
C ASN A 98 -6.78 -2.84 -13.67
N GLU A 99 -5.63 -2.65 -14.32
CA GLU A 99 -4.53 -1.83 -13.79
C GLU A 99 -4.95 -0.37 -13.54
N ASN A 100 -5.77 0.22 -14.42
CA ASN A 100 -6.23 1.61 -14.27
C ASN A 100 -7.18 1.76 -13.09
N GLU A 101 -8.11 0.81 -12.90
CA GLU A 101 -9.02 0.82 -11.76
C GLU A 101 -8.27 0.65 -10.44
N PHE A 102 -7.23 -0.19 -10.43
CA PHE A 102 -6.35 -0.26 -9.27
C PHE A 102 -5.68 1.08 -8.96
N LEU A 103 -5.20 1.80 -10.00
CA LEU A 103 -4.62 3.13 -9.84
C LEU A 103 -5.65 4.14 -9.32
N GLU A 104 -6.90 4.10 -9.79
CA GLU A 104 -7.98 4.94 -9.26
C GLU A 104 -8.30 4.64 -7.80
N MET A 105 -8.14 3.40 -7.33
CA MET A 105 -8.32 3.06 -5.93
C MET A 105 -7.22 3.62 -5.01
N ILE A 106 -6.03 3.90 -5.54
CA ILE A 106 -4.90 4.42 -4.75
C ILE A 106 -4.65 5.91 -4.95
N SER A 107 -5.10 6.49 -6.06
CA SER A 107 -5.07 7.93 -6.38
C SER A 107 -5.91 8.72 -5.39
#